data_AF-A0A2H0WMZ4-F1
#
_entry.id   AF-A0A2H0WMZ4-F1
#
_cell.length_a   1.000
_cell.length_b   1.000
_cell.length_c   1.000
_cell.angle_alpha   90.00
_cell.angle_beta   90.00
_cell.angle_gamma   90.00
#
_symmetry.space_group_name_H-M   'P 1'
#
loop_
_entity.id
_entity.type
_entity.pdbx_description
1 polymer ?
#
loop_
_entity_poly.entity_id
_entity_poly.type
_entity_poly.pdbx_seq_one_letter_code
_entity_poly.pdbx_strand_id
1 'polypeptide(L)' 'TPPAKPYVIIKETPTGWLRVRTEPSSTATEAAKVNPGETFPYLNEEKSGWLKIEYETDKAGWVSGVYVDLVK' A
#
# COMPACT_ATOMS: atom_id res chain seq x y z
N THR A 1 2.26 5.35 -16.04
CA THR A 1 3.67 4.93 -15.88
C THR A 1 3.91 4.64 -14.42
N PRO A 2 4.57 3.53 -14.05
CA PRO A 2 4.88 3.25 -12.65
C PRO A 2 5.82 4.32 -12.07
N PRO A 3 5.75 4.59 -10.76
CA PRO A 3 6.64 5.53 -10.09
C PRO A 3 8.09 5.04 -10.10
N ALA A 4 9.01 5.94 -9.75
CA ALA A 4 10.41 5.57 -9.54
C ALA A 4 10.51 4.50 -8.43
N LYS A 5 11.46 3.57 -8.59
CA LYS A 5 11.72 2.55 -7.58
C LYS A 5 12.27 3.18 -6.29
N PRO A 6 11.93 2.64 -5.11
CA PRO A 6 11.08 1.46 -4.91
C PRO A 6 9.58 1.79 -4.92
N TYR A 7 8.77 0.84 -5.39
CA TYR A 7 7.32 0.96 -5.42
C TYR A 7 6.63 -0.37 -5.16
N VAL A 8 5.35 -0.32 -4.77
CA VAL A 8 4.53 -1.51 -4.63
C VAL A 8 3.55 -1.65 -5.78
N ILE A 9 3.20 -2.88 -6.12
CA ILE A 9 2.08 -3.22 -7.01
C ILE A 9 1.00 -3.86 -6.14
N ILE A 10 -0.23 -3.37 -6.22
CA ILE A 10 -1.36 -3.95 -5.49
C ILE A 10 -1.77 -5.26 -6.18
N LYS A 11 -1.82 -6.35 -5.41
CA LYS A 11 -2.27 -7.66 -5.89
C LYS A 11 -3.78 -7.78 -5.80
N GLU A 12 -4.32 -8.80 -6.47
CA GLU A 12 -5.69 -9.24 -6.28
C GLU A 12 -5.98 -9.50 -4.80
N THR A 13 -7.12 -9.01 -4.35
CA THR A 13 -7.62 -9.26 -2.99
C THR A 13 -8.98 -9.95 -3.08
N PRO A 14 -9.39 -10.74 -2.06
CA PRO A 14 -10.71 -11.37 -2.04
C PRO A 14 -11.88 -10.36 -2.14
N THR A 15 -11.64 -9.09 -1.80
CA THR A 15 -12.65 -8.03 -1.89
C THR A 15 -12.57 -7.21 -3.17
N GLY A 16 -11.54 -7.38 -4.01
CA GLY A 16 -11.33 -6.59 -5.23
C GLY A 16 -10.66 -5.23 -5.01
N TRP A 17 -10.33 -4.87 -3.77
CA TRP A 17 -9.55 -3.69 -3.42
C TRP A 17 -8.75 -3.94 -2.13
N LEU A 18 -7.70 -3.15 -1.92
CA LEU A 18 -6.90 -3.12 -0.70
C LEU A 18 -7.14 -1.80 0.04
N ARG A 19 -7.22 -1.87 1.37
CA ARG A 19 -7.39 -0.68 2.21
C ARG A 19 -6.03 -0.12 2.59
N VAL A 20 -5.90 1.19 2.46
CA VAL A 20 -4.83 1.97 3.08
C VAL A 20 -5.29 2.37 4.47
N ARG A 21 -4.45 2.10 5.47
CA ARG A 21 -4.73 2.35 6.89
C ARG A 21 -3.83 3.45 7.44
N THR A 22 -4.31 4.19 8.44
CA THR A 22 -3.51 5.24 9.09
C THR A 22 -2.34 4.69 9.91
N GLU A 23 -2.46 3.44 10.39
CA GLU A 23 -1.46 2.71 11.17
C GLU A 23 -1.29 1.28 10.64
N PRO A 24 -0.17 0.59 10.92
CA PRO A 24 0.09 -0.78 10.47
C PRO A 24 -0.73 -1.82 11.27
N SER A 25 -2.06 -1.71 11.19
CA SER A 25 -3.01 -2.56 11.88
C SER A 25 -4.30 -2.73 11.07
N SER A 26 -4.90 -3.92 11.15
CA SER A 26 -6.17 -4.23 10.50
C SER A 26 -7.36 -3.48 11.11
N THR A 27 -7.23 -3.00 12.35
CA THR A 27 -8.28 -2.26 13.08
C THR A 27 -8.12 -0.74 12.98
N ALA A 28 -7.03 -0.25 12.38
CA ALA A 28 -6.80 1.18 12.21
C ALA A 28 -7.79 1.81 11.24
N THR A 29 -7.95 3.13 11.36
CA THR A 29 -8.84 3.91 10.49
C THR A 29 -8.46 3.72 9.02
N GLU A 30 -9.48 3.57 8.18
CA GLU A 30 -9.32 3.52 6.72
C GLU A 30 -9.02 4.94 6.20
N ALA A 31 -7.87 5.10 5.56
CA ALA A 31 -7.45 6.37 4.96
C ALA A 31 -7.87 6.46 3.49
N ALA A 32 -7.79 5.34 2.76
CA ALA A 32 -8.15 5.23 1.35
C ALA A 32 -8.37 3.76 0.94
N LYS A 33 -8.82 3.57 -0.30
CA LYS A 33 -8.86 2.27 -0.99
C LYS A 33 -8.04 2.37 -2.27
N VAL A 34 -7.32 1.30 -2.56
CA VAL A 34 -6.53 1.13 -3.78
C VAL A 34 -6.88 -0.20 -4.43
N ASN A 35 -6.74 -0.31 -5.73
CA ASN A 35 -7.23 -1.41 -6.55
C ASN A 35 -6.06 -2.26 -7.06
N PRO A 36 -6.29 -3.56 -7.32
CA PRO A 36 -5.32 -4.43 -7.97
C PRO A 36 -4.76 -3.82 -9.27
N GLY A 37 -3.45 -3.99 -9.49
CA GLY A 37 -2.73 -3.44 -10.63
C GLY A 37 -2.26 -1.98 -10.46
N GLU A 38 -2.78 -1.24 -9.48
CA GLU A 38 -2.25 0.09 -9.18
C GLU A 38 -0.84 0.02 -8.58
N THR A 39 -0.05 1.06 -8.81
CA THR A 39 1.33 1.15 -8.34
C THR A 39 1.56 2.41 -7.53
N PHE A 40 2.17 2.27 -6.36
CA PHE A 40 2.39 3.39 -5.43
C PHE A 40 3.84 3.45 -4.95
N PRO A 41 4.43 4.66 -4.79
CA PRO A 41 5.74 4.81 -4.20
C PRO A 41 5.82 4.11 -2.83
N TYR A 42 6.89 3.35 -2.62
CA TYR A 42 7.18 2.73 -1.33
C TYR A 42 8.06 3.67 -0.51
N LEU A 43 7.65 3.97 0.72
CA LEU A 43 8.32 4.94 1.57
C LEU A 43 9.41 4.33 2.45
N ASN A 44 9.90 3.14 2.10
CA ASN A 44 10.97 2.43 2.83
C ASN A 44 10.66 2.14 4.31
N GLU A 45 9.38 2.15 4.69
CA GLU A 45 8.94 1.80 6.05
C GLU A 45 8.11 0.51 6.02
N GLU A 46 8.58 -0.50 6.75
CA GLU A 46 7.87 -1.76 6.99
C GLU A 46 7.70 -1.97 8.50
N LYS A 47 6.49 -2.34 8.93
CA LYS A 47 6.19 -2.70 10.31
C LYS A 47 5.23 -3.87 10.37
N SER A 48 5.64 -4.97 11.00
CA SER A 48 4.79 -6.14 11.24
C SER A 48 4.08 -6.66 9.98
N GLY A 49 4.78 -6.69 8.84
CA GLY A 49 4.23 -7.12 7.56
C GLY A 49 3.33 -6.10 6.86
N TRP A 50 3.32 -4.83 7.31
CA TRP A 50 2.70 -3.71 6.61
C TRP A 50 3.75 -2.84 5.95
N LEU A 51 3.47 -2.36 4.75
CA LEU A 51 4.32 -1.44 4.01
C LEU A 51 3.67 -0.06 3.97
N LYS A 52 4.47 0.98 4.18
CA LYS A 52 4.01 2.35 4.05
C LYS A 52 4.18 2.84 2.61
N ILE A 53 3.11 3.37 2.06
CA ILE A 53 3.04 3.85 0.68
C ILE A 53 2.54 5.29 0.65
N GLU A 54 2.89 6.00 -0.41
CA GLU A 54 2.24 7.26 -0.78
C GLU A 54 1.06 6.96 -1.71
N TYR A 55 -0.17 7.08 -1.20
CA TYR A 55 -1.38 6.68 -1.94
C TYR A 55 -2.02 7.84 -2.72
N GLU A 56 -1.66 9.08 -2.38
CA GLU A 56 -2.00 10.32 -3.06
C GLU A 56 -0.84 11.29 -2.80
N THR A 57 -0.65 12.30 -3.64
CA THR A 57 0.42 13.30 -3.47
C THR A 57 0.47 13.84 -2.04
N ASP A 58 1.61 13.69 -1.37
CA ASP A 58 1.87 14.10 0.00
C ASP A 58 1.01 13.38 1.07
N LYS A 59 0.32 12.29 0.73
CA LYS A 59 -0.45 11.47 1.67
C LYS A 59 0.10 10.05 1.75
N ALA A 60 0.48 9.67 2.96
CA ALA A 60 1.03 8.35 3.26
C ALA A 60 0.08 7.49 4.09
N GLY A 61 0.15 6.18 3.90
CA GLY A 61 -0.57 5.22 4.71
C GLY A 61 -0.05 3.80 4.57
N TRP A 62 -0.63 2.88 5.32
CA TRP A 62 -0.15 1.51 5.46
C TRP A 62 -1.03 0.53 4.70
N VAL A 63 -0.40 -0.35 3.93
CA VAL A 63 -1.05 -1.47 3.24
C VAL A 63 -0.46 -2.78 3.73
N SER A 64 -1.28 -3.83 3.78
CA SER A 64 -0.80 -5.15 4.20
C SER A 64 0.10 -5.75 3.12
N GLY A 65 1.31 -6.14 3.52
CA GLY A 65 2.35 -6.74 2.66
C GLY A 65 1.93 -8.03 1.98
N VAL A 66 0.94 -8.72 2.54
CA VAL A 66 0.38 -9.93 1.94
C VAL A 66 -0.25 -9.65 0.57
N TYR A 67 -0.81 -8.45 0.38
CA TYR A 67 -1.55 -8.06 -0.82
C TYR A 67 -0.79 -7.10 -1.74
N VAL A 68 0.53 -7.01 -1.61
CA VAL A 68 1.36 -6.23 -2.52
C VAL A 68 2.59 -7.01 -2.96
N ASP A 69 3.17 -6.61 -4.10
CA ASP A 69 4.52 -7.00 -4.51
C ASP A 69 5.42 -5.77 -4.47
N LEU A 70 6.52 -5.86 -3.72
CA LEU A 70 7.50 -4.79 -3.61
C LEU A 70 8.53 -4.89 -4.74
N VAL A 71 8.61 -3.85 -5.56
CA VAL A 71 9.61 -3.70 -6.61
C VAL A 71 10.71 -2.75 -6.13
N LYS A 72 11.95 -3.26 -6.13
CA LYS A 72 13.17 -2.52 -5.79
C LYS A 72 13.94 -2.08 -7.02
#